data_AF-A0A843DAK0-F1
#
_entry.id   AF-A0A843DAK0-F1
#
_cell.length_a   1.000
_cell.length_b   1.000
_cell.length_c   1.000
_cell.angle_alpha   90.00
_cell.angle_beta   90.00
_cell.angle_gamma   90.00
#
_symmetry.space_group_name_H-M   'P 1'
#
loop_
_entity.id
_entity.type
_entity.pdbx_description
1 polymer ?
#
loop_
_entity_poly.entity_id
_entity_poly.type
_entity_poly.pdbx_seq_one_letter_code
_entity_poly.pdbx_strand_id
1 'polypeptide(L)'
;MEKQNMLILVTIVVVEIILAVAVASVMLNNEDNAGDEVYKLYIGLKDSTTHEDYDPDEAADIVDAIVVKYNDGLTRYISNGRWVDNGYITNEKTLVYEIAGIDVNKAHKIADEAKVALNQDSIMITMSKEKVEFY
;
A
#
# COMPACT_ATOMS: atom_id res chain seq x y z
N MET A 1 51.18 -24.71 -7.74
CA MET A 1 50.80 -23.33 -7.38
C MET A 1 49.86 -22.70 -8.41
N GLU A 2 50.07 -22.90 -9.72
CA GLU A 2 49.21 -22.32 -10.79
C GLU A 2 47.76 -22.84 -10.82
N LYS A 3 47.53 -24.15 -10.69
CA LYS A 3 46.17 -24.73 -10.76
C LYS A 3 45.25 -24.28 -9.62
N GLN A 4 45.80 -24.10 -8.42
CA GLN A 4 45.04 -23.72 -7.24
C GLN A 4 44.64 -22.23 -7.30
N ASN A 5 45.54 -21.37 -7.79
CA ASN A 5 45.25 -19.95 -8.04
C ASN A 5 44.21 -19.78 -9.17
N MET A 6 44.28 -20.61 -10.22
CA MET A 6 43.30 -20.62 -11.30
C MET A 6 41.91 -21.07 -10.82
N LEU A 7 41.83 -22.09 -9.95
CA LEU A 7 40.56 -22.53 -9.38
C LEU A 7 39.92 -21.46 -8.48
N ILE A 8 40.73 -20.77 -7.67
CA ILE A 8 40.26 -19.65 -6.84
C ILE A 8 39.70 -18.53 -7.71
N LEU A 9 40.40 -18.16 -8.78
CA LEU A 9 39.95 -17.09 -9.69
C LEU A 9 38.62 -17.44 -10.36
N VAL A 10 38.47 -18.68 -10.85
CA VAL A 10 37.21 -19.16 -11.44
C VAL A 10 36.08 -19.13 -10.43
N THR A 11 36.35 -19.52 -9.18
CA THR A 11 35.34 -19.52 -8.11
C THR A 11 34.85 -18.11 -7.81
N ILE A 12 35.75 -17.12 -7.75
CA ILE A 12 35.39 -15.71 -7.52
C ILE A 12 34.48 -15.19 -8.64
N VAL A 13 34.87 -15.42 -9.89
CA VAL A 13 34.08 -14.98 -11.06
C VAL A 13 32.68 -15.60 -11.07
N VAL A 14 32.56 -16.89 -10.72
CA VAL A 14 31.25 -17.55 -10.63
C VAL A 14 30.38 -16.93 -9.54
N VAL A 15 30.96 -16.60 -8.38
CA VAL A 15 30.22 -15.95 -7.29
C VAL A 15 29.74 -14.55 -7.71
N GLU A 16 30.58 -13.76 -8.39
CA GLU A 16 30.21 -12.44 -8.89
C GLU A 16 29.07 -12.52 -9.92
N ILE A 17 29.11 -13.51 -10.82
CA ILE A 17 28.03 -13.75 -11.80
C ILE A 17 26.73 -14.12 -11.08
N ILE A 18 26.78 -15.03 -10.10
CA ILE A 18 25.59 -15.43 -9.33
C ILE A 18 24.99 -14.22 -8.59
N LEU A 19 25.84 -13.36 -8.00
CA LEU A 19 25.40 -12.15 -7.33
C LEU A 19 24.72 -11.19 -8.31
N ALA A 20 25.31 -10.96 -9.48
CA ALA A 20 24.77 -10.09 -10.51
C ALA A 20 23.41 -10.58 -11.03
N VAL A 21 23.26 -11.89 -11.24
CA VAL A 21 21.99 -12.51 -11.68
C VAL A 21 20.91 -12.37 -10.59
N ALA A 22 21.26 -12.55 -9.32
CA ALA A 22 20.32 -12.37 -8.22
C ALA A 22 19.81 -10.92 -8.12
N VAL A 23 20.71 -9.94 -8.26
CA VAL A 23 20.35 -8.51 -8.26
C VAL A 23 19.49 -8.17 -9.48
N ALA A 24 19.87 -8.63 -10.69
CA ALA A 24 19.09 -8.41 -11.90
C ALA A 24 17.68 -9.03 -11.82
N SER A 25 17.55 -10.21 -11.21
CA SER A 25 16.24 -10.86 -11.02
C SER A 25 15.33 -10.08 -10.09
N VAL A 26 15.88 -9.49 -9.03
CA VAL A 26 15.11 -8.58 -8.14
C VAL A 26 14.68 -7.32 -8.90
N MET A 27 15.54 -6.75 -9.75
CA MET A 27 15.21 -5.57 -10.54
C MET A 27 14.18 -5.85 -11.64
N LEU A 28 14.24 -7.02 -12.29
CA LEU A 28 13.27 -7.40 -13.34
C LEU A 28 11.89 -7.75 -12.76
N ASN A 29 11.83 -8.26 -11.53
CA ASN A 29 10.55 -8.49 -10.85
C ASN A 29 9.89 -7.19 -10.36
N ASN A 30 10.59 -6.06 -10.43
CA ASN A 30 10.04 -4.72 -10.18
C ASN A 30 9.50 -4.07 -11.46
N GLU A 31 9.18 -4.83 -12.51
CA GLU A 31 8.28 -4.30 -13.54
C GLU A 31 6.92 -4.02 -12.88
N ASP A 32 6.76 -2.75 -12.52
CA ASP A 32 5.59 -2.13 -11.93
C ASP A 32 4.35 -2.49 -12.75
N ASN A 33 3.59 -3.47 -12.29
CA ASN A 33 2.21 -3.71 -12.72
C ASN A 33 1.24 -2.64 -12.15
N ALA A 34 1.76 -1.45 -11.79
CA ALA A 34 0.99 -0.33 -11.25
C ALA A 34 -0.06 0.23 -12.24
N GLY A 35 -0.07 -0.26 -13.49
CA GLY A 35 -1.00 0.19 -14.53
C GLY A 35 -2.41 -0.39 -14.46
N ASP A 36 -2.57 -1.63 -13.96
CA ASP A 36 -3.86 -2.35 -14.04
C ASP A 36 -4.45 -2.70 -12.66
N GLU A 37 -3.88 -2.17 -11.57
CA GLU A 37 -4.37 -2.42 -10.22
C GLU A 37 -5.08 -1.18 -9.67
N VAL A 38 -6.27 -1.39 -9.11
CA VAL A 38 -7.05 -0.39 -8.40
C VAL A 38 -7.18 -0.82 -6.96
N TYR A 39 -6.69 0.02 -6.06
CA TYR A 39 -6.76 -0.21 -4.62
C TYR A 39 -7.93 0.57 -4.03
N LYS A 40 -8.71 -0.09 -3.18
CA LYS A 40 -9.71 0.57 -2.34
C LYS A 40 -9.34 0.49 -0.87
N LEU A 41 -9.29 1.64 -0.21
CA LEU A 41 -9.08 1.75 1.23
C LEU A 41 -10.40 2.14 1.88
N TYR A 42 -10.80 1.39 2.91
CA TYR A 42 -12.01 1.62 3.69
C TYR A 42 -11.59 2.02 5.10
N ILE A 43 -11.80 3.28 5.43
CA ILE A 43 -11.31 3.92 6.65
C ILE A 43 -12.49 4.34 7.50
N GLY A 44 -12.57 3.75 8.69
CA GLY A 44 -13.54 4.13 9.72
C GLY A 44 -13.39 5.59 10.13
N LEU A 45 -14.50 6.22 10.52
CA LEU A 45 -14.52 7.58 11.06
C LEU A 45 -14.79 7.61 12.56
N LYS A 46 -14.56 6.51 13.27
CA LYS A 46 -14.64 6.47 14.72
C LYS A 46 -13.25 6.25 15.31
N ASP A 47 -12.86 7.10 16.24
CA ASP A 47 -11.61 6.92 16.98
C ASP A 47 -11.62 5.59 17.76
N SER A 48 -10.57 4.79 17.66
CA SER A 48 -10.56 3.44 18.27
C SER A 48 -10.49 3.44 19.79
N THR A 49 -10.05 4.56 20.39
CA THR A 49 -9.94 4.69 21.84
C THR A 49 -11.14 5.42 22.43
N THR A 50 -11.46 6.61 21.91
CA THR A 50 -12.53 7.46 22.47
C THR A 50 -13.91 7.09 21.95
N HIS A 51 -14.00 6.38 20.82
CA HIS A 51 -15.24 6.07 20.12
C HIS A 51 -16.02 7.31 19.64
N GLU A 52 -15.37 8.47 19.60
CA GLU A 52 -15.92 9.69 19.02
C GLU A 52 -15.84 9.64 17.49
N ASP A 53 -16.87 10.16 16.83
CA ASP A 53 -16.89 10.27 15.38
C ASP A 53 -16.05 11.49 14.94
N TYR A 54 -15.14 11.29 14.01
CA TYR A 54 -14.48 12.36 13.29
C TYR A 54 -15.47 13.11 12.39
N ASP A 55 -15.25 14.41 12.21
CA ASP A 55 -15.91 15.12 11.11
C ASP A 55 -15.44 14.53 9.77
N PRO A 56 -16.36 14.12 8.87
CA PRO A 56 -15.98 13.46 7.62
C PRO A 56 -15.13 14.32 6.68
N ASP A 57 -15.29 15.64 6.70
CA ASP A 57 -14.55 16.53 5.81
C ASP A 57 -13.15 16.79 6.41
N GLU A 58 -13.03 16.99 7.72
CA GLU A 58 -11.73 17.12 8.39
C GLU A 58 -10.89 15.83 8.26
N ALA A 59 -11.49 14.66 8.48
CA ALA A 59 -10.82 13.39 8.31
C ALA A 59 -10.44 13.12 6.84
N ALA A 60 -11.28 13.59 5.90
CA ALA A 60 -10.96 13.51 4.49
C ALA A 60 -9.75 14.37 4.12
N ASP A 61 -9.69 15.62 4.57
CA ASP A 61 -8.55 16.51 4.29
C ASP A 61 -7.22 15.90 4.78
N ILE A 62 -7.23 15.26 5.94
CA ILE A 62 -6.06 14.54 6.49
C ILE A 62 -5.63 13.41 5.56
N VAL A 63 -6.56 12.56 5.13
CA VAL A 63 -6.21 11.38 4.34
C VAL A 63 -5.94 11.75 2.87
N ASP A 64 -6.64 12.73 2.31
CA ASP A 64 -6.36 13.30 0.99
C ASP A 64 -4.90 13.80 0.95
N ALA A 65 -4.46 14.53 1.99
CA ALA A 65 -3.07 14.98 2.11
C ALA A 65 -2.05 13.85 2.24
N ILE A 66 -2.44 12.68 2.75
CA ILE A 66 -1.59 11.47 2.80
C ILE A 66 -1.52 10.82 1.42
N VAL A 67 -2.66 10.63 0.74
CA VAL A 67 -2.74 9.97 -0.56
C VAL A 67 -1.93 10.72 -1.62
N VAL A 68 -2.00 12.05 -1.64
CA VAL A 68 -1.26 12.87 -2.62
C VAL A 68 0.26 12.85 -2.46
N LYS A 69 0.79 12.29 -1.36
CA LYS A 69 2.25 12.03 -1.23
C LYS A 69 2.71 10.85 -2.09
N TYR A 70 1.78 9.96 -2.46
CA TYR A 70 2.06 8.67 -3.08
C TYR A 70 1.41 8.49 -4.45
N ASN A 71 0.38 9.29 -4.76
CA ASN A 71 -0.33 9.29 -6.04
C ASN A 71 -0.70 10.70 -6.49
N ASP A 72 -0.85 10.88 -7.80
CA ASP A 72 -1.21 12.19 -8.38
C ASP A 72 -2.73 12.47 -8.31
N GLY A 73 -3.54 11.49 -7.91
CA GLY A 73 -4.98 11.65 -7.82
C GLY A 73 -5.65 10.58 -6.96
N LEU A 74 -6.93 10.82 -6.66
CA LEU A 74 -7.78 9.91 -5.92
C LEU A 74 -9.24 10.16 -6.27
N THR A 75 -10.07 9.13 -6.12
CA THR A 75 -11.53 9.30 -6.01
C THR A 75 -11.95 8.89 -4.61
N ARG A 76 -12.77 9.72 -3.96
CA ARG A 76 -13.26 9.48 -2.60
C ARG A 76 -14.76 9.57 -2.53
N TYR A 77 -15.36 8.72 -1.70
CA TYR A 77 -16.77 8.81 -1.34
C TYR A 77 -17.00 8.35 0.10
N ILE A 78 -18.12 8.78 0.69
CA ILE A 78 -18.54 8.36 2.03
C ILE A 78 -19.50 7.18 1.88
N SER A 79 -19.28 6.14 2.68
CA SER A 79 -20.18 5.00 2.82
C SER A 79 -20.57 4.80 4.29
N ASN A 80 -21.51 3.89 4.56
CA ASN A 80 -21.82 3.45 5.91
C ASN A 80 -21.26 2.05 6.09
N GLY A 81 -20.41 1.88 7.08
CA GLY A 81 -19.80 0.61 7.41
C GLY A 81 -20.39 0.01 8.68
N ARG A 82 -20.26 -1.32 8.78
CA ARG A 82 -20.66 -2.10 9.95
C ARG A 82 -19.65 -3.21 10.17
N TRP A 83 -18.98 -3.20 11.32
CA TRP A 83 -18.03 -4.23 11.75
C TRP A 83 -18.35 -4.67 13.16
N VAL A 84 -17.80 -5.84 13.50
CA VAL A 84 -17.77 -6.32 14.86
C VAL A 84 -16.45 -5.89 15.47
N ASP A 85 -16.52 -5.04 16.49
CA ASP A 85 -15.38 -4.63 17.27
C ASP A 85 -15.57 -5.08 18.73
N ASN A 86 -14.61 -5.84 19.26
CA ASN A 86 -14.66 -6.41 20.61
C ASN A 86 -16.00 -7.12 20.96
N GLY A 87 -16.65 -7.73 19.97
CA GLY A 87 -17.93 -8.44 20.13
C GLY A 87 -19.18 -7.56 20.04
N TYR A 88 -19.03 -6.25 19.82
CA TYR A 88 -20.12 -5.29 19.62
C TYR A 88 -20.25 -4.92 18.15
N ILE A 89 -21.49 -4.73 17.70
CA ILE A 89 -21.76 -4.21 16.35
C ILE A 89 -21.57 -2.71 16.38
N THR A 90 -20.56 -2.23 15.66
CA THR A 90 -20.33 -0.80 15.45
C THR A 90 -20.86 -0.41 14.08
N ASN A 91 -21.60 0.69 14.03
CA ASN A 91 -21.97 1.36 12.79
C ASN A 91 -21.22 2.69 12.77
N GLU A 92 -20.53 3.00 11.70
CA GLU A 92 -19.96 4.33 11.50
C GLU A 92 -19.89 4.70 10.02
N LYS A 93 -19.65 5.99 9.76
CA LYS A 93 -19.31 6.44 8.42
C LYS A 93 -17.93 5.94 8.05
N THR A 94 -17.73 5.62 6.79
CA THR A 94 -16.46 5.11 6.28
C THR A 94 -16.06 5.93 5.06
N LEU A 95 -14.86 6.49 5.08
CA LEU A 95 -14.24 7.05 3.89
C LEU A 95 -13.75 5.90 3.02
N VAL A 96 -14.15 5.92 1.75
CA VAL A 96 -13.67 4.97 0.76
C VAL A 96 -12.85 5.72 -0.28
N TYR A 97 -11.61 5.31 -0.42
CA TYR A 97 -10.67 5.83 -1.41
C TYR A 97 -10.49 4.79 -2.49
N GLU A 98 -10.66 5.19 -3.74
CA GLU A 98 -10.35 4.40 -4.93
C GLU A 98 -9.14 5.02 -5.62
N ILE A 99 -8.05 4.25 -5.71
CA ILE A 99 -6.74 4.74 -6.10
C ILE A 99 -6.18 3.81 -7.18
N ALA A 100 -6.03 4.35 -8.38
CA ALA A 100 -5.35 3.70 -9.50
C ALA A 100 -3.94 4.29 -9.67
N GLY A 101 -3.04 3.56 -10.34
CA GLY A 101 -1.68 4.03 -10.61
C GLY A 101 -0.69 3.87 -9.45
N ILE A 102 -1.04 3.04 -8.45
CA ILE A 102 -0.18 2.74 -7.31
C ILE A 102 0.08 1.25 -7.17
N ASP A 103 1.23 0.89 -6.60
CA ASP A 103 1.55 -0.47 -6.19
C ASP A 103 1.06 -0.77 -4.75
N VAL A 104 1.08 -2.05 -4.40
CA VAL A 104 0.68 -2.54 -3.06
C VAL A 104 1.45 -1.88 -1.91
N ASN A 105 2.75 -1.58 -2.08
CA ASN A 105 3.54 -0.97 -1.02
C ASN A 105 3.11 0.47 -0.76
N LYS A 106 2.76 1.22 -1.81
CA LYS A 106 2.16 2.56 -1.67
C LYS A 106 0.79 2.49 -0.98
N ALA A 107 -0.07 1.54 -1.36
CA ALA A 107 -1.36 1.36 -0.72
C ALA A 107 -1.22 1.08 0.79
N HIS A 108 -0.27 0.22 1.18
CA HIS A 108 0.05 -0.04 2.58
C HIS A 108 0.60 1.19 3.31
N LYS A 109 1.50 1.96 2.70
CA LYS A 109 2.02 3.19 3.31
C LYS A 109 0.93 4.23 3.57
N ILE A 110 0.01 4.41 2.62
CA ILE A 110 -1.15 5.28 2.79
C ILE A 110 -2.00 4.80 3.97
N ALA A 111 -2.30 3.50 4.04
CA ALA A 111 -3.09 2.92 5.13
C ALA A 111 -2.38 3.08 6.49
N ASP A 112 -1.07 2.84 6.57
CA ASP A 112 -0.31 2.98 7.81
C ASP A 112 -0.31 4.43 8.31
N GLU A 113 -0.07 5.40 7.43
CA GLU A 113 -0.13 6.82 7.79
C GLU A 113 -1.54 7.26 8.21
N ALA A 114 -2.57 6.84 7.46
CA ALA A 114 -3.96 7.18 7.77
C ALA A 114 -4.42 6.55 9.10
N LYS A 115 -3.98 5.32 9.36
CA LYS A 115 -4.27 4.60 10.61
C LYS A 115 -3.73 5.35 11.82
N VAL A 116 -2.52 5.89 11.74
CA VAL A 116 -1.92 6.70 12.80
C VAL A 116 -2.62 8.06 12.91
N ALA A 117 -2.90 8.71 11.78
CA ALA A 117 -3.47 10.06 11.76
C ALA A 117 -4.91 10.13 12.30
N LEU A 118 -5.70 9.08 12.08
CA LEU A 118 -7.09 8.97 12.53
C LEU A 118 -7.28 7.99 13.69
N ASN A 119 -6.20 7.58 14.35
CA ASN A 119 -6.19 6.64 15.47
C ASN A 119 -7.13 5.44 15.25
N GLN A 120 -6.94 4.74 14.13
CA GLN A 120 -7.74 3.59 13.74
C GLN A 120 -7.08 2.29 14.20
N ASP A 121 -7.88 1.27 14.50
CA ASP A 121 -7.34 -0.09 14.79
C ASP A 121 -7.02 -0.86 13.51
N SER A 122 -7.83 -0.66 12.47
CA SER A 122 -7.64 -1.31 11.18
C SER A 122 -8.20 -0.46 10.05
N ILE A 123 -7.61 -0.62 8.86
CA ILE A 123 -8.11 -0.09 7.60
C ILE A 123 -8.19 -1.29 6.66
N MET A 124 -9.35 -1.51 6.05
CA MET A 124 -9.50 -2.59 5.07
C MET A 124 -8.98 -2.12 3.72
N ILE A 125 -8.15 -2.95 3.09
CA ILE A 125 -7.65 -2.73 1.74
C ILE A 125 -8.20 -3.84 0.85
N THR A 126 -8.76 -3.47 -0.30
CA THR A 126 -9.07 -4.42 -1.37
C THR A 126 -8.34 -4.03 -2.64
N MET A 127 -8.01 -5.00 -3.48
CA MET A 127 -7.42 -4.78 -4.79
C MET A 127 -8.30 -5.44 -5.84
N SER A 128 -8.55 -4.71 -6.93
CA SER A 128 -9.11 -5.24 -8.17
C SER A 128 -8.11 -5.06 -9.31
N LYS A 129 -8.13 -6.00 -10.26
CA LYS A 129 -7.45 -5.85 -11.53
C LYS A 129 -8.42 -5.25 -12.54
N GLU A 130 -8.13 -4.05 -12.98
CA GLU A 130 -8.95 -3.28 -13.90
C GLU A 130 -8.06 -2.66 -14.96
N LYS A 131 -8.51 -2.64 -16.21
CA LYS A 131 -7.79 -1.90 -17.24
C LYS A 131 -7.99 -0.41 -16.97
N VAL A 132 -6.93 0.30 -16.59
CA VAL A 132 -6.98 1.74 -16.31
C VAL A 132 -6.40 2.51 -17.48
N GLU A 133 -7.13 3.51 -17.98
CA GLU A 133 -6.69 4.43 -19.03
C GLU A 133 -6.91 5.88 -18.58
N PHE A 134 -5.93 6.74 -18.81
CA PHE A 134 -6.01 8.18 -18.58
C PHE A 134 -5.96 8.91 -19.93
N TYR A 135 -6.82 9.92 -20.13
CA TYR A 135 -6.94 10.71 -21.37
C TYR A 135 -6.41 12.12 -21.21
#